data_AF-A0A957Q2U1-F1
#
_entry.id   AF-A0A957Q2U1-F1
#
_cell.length_a   1.000
_cell.length_b   1.000
_cell.length_c   1.000
_cell.angle_alpha   90.00
_cell.angle_beta   90.00
_cell.angle_gamma   90.00
#
_symmetry.space_group_name_H-M   'P 1'
#
loop_
_entity.id
_entity.type
_entity.pdbx_description
1 polymer ?
#
loop_
_entity_poly.entity_id
_entity_poly.type
_entity_poly.pdbx_seq_one_letter_code
_entity_poly.pdbx_strand_id
1 'polypeptide(L)'
;TTACTYISGPVITSSISALQPPSPPTLFTTPEDAIRHYVAGVAAGDVTQILQACAVEEMATNFRFDRYTERLGVLLPTQALAPADHPLYIEMNRAQLTAQILSRVKLLTYSLLSEEPVADAAPIRIDAARSTHFLTAVDPQRLATLTVEQIALPNVTVMASDLYQENTARAAAVYGADEWSERMALIGFAGDTYLLGFTVVRYGESWKISEAVSPLAGTNPMGAAEPLTVAEFEGMTDHTE
;
A
#
# COMPACT_ATOMS: atom_id res chain seq x y z
N THR A 1 -56.88 -35.82 7.56
CA THR A 1 -55.59 -36.37 8.05
C THR A 1 -54.68 -36.51 6.86
N THR A 2 -53.82 -35.51 6.63
CA THR A 2 -52.88 -35.51 5.50
C THR A 2 -51.53 -35.09 6.08
N ALA A 3 -50.61 -36.06 6.17
CA ALA A 3 -49.27 -35.84 6.71
C ALA A 3 -48.39 -35.20 5.63
N CYS A 4 -47.84 -34.02 5.92
CA CYS A 4 -46.72 -33.45 5.18
C CYS A 4 -45.43 -34.03 5.75
N THR A 5 -44.72 -34.83 4.93
CA THR A 5 -43.40 -35.34 5.26
C THR A 5 -42.36 -34.29 4.85
N TYR A 6 -41.72 -33.64 5.83
CA TYR A 6 -40.55 -32.79 5.60
C TYR A 6 -39.35 -33.68 5.23
N ILE A 7 -38.76 -33.44 4.06
CA ILE A 7 -37.47 -34.03 3.67
C ILE A 7 -36.38 -33.14 4.26
N SER A 8 -35.72 -33.62 5.32
CA SER A 8 -34.54 -32.99 5.89
C SER A 8 -33.36 -33.15 4.93
N GLY A 9 -33.00 -32.07 4.22
CA GLY A 9 -31.74 -31.99 3.47
C GLY A 9 -30.54 -31.84 4.42
N PRO A 10 -29.34 -32.29 4.03
CA PRO A 10 -28.15 -32.15 4.86
C PRO A 10 -27.78 -30.67 5.01
N VAL A 11 -27.60 -30.24 6.26
CA VAL A 11 -27.02 -28.95 6.61
C VAL A 11 -25.55 -29.00 6.18
N ILE A 12 -25.21 -28.27 5.11
CA ILE A 12 -23.81 -27.99 4.78
C ILE A 12 -23.34 -26.99 5.81
N THR A 13 -22.69 -27.47 6.88
CA THR A 13 -21.85 -26.64 7.73
C THR A 13 -20.65 -26.20 6.91
N SER A 14 -20.76 -25.05 6.25
CA SER A 14 -19.60 -24.32 5.75
C SER A 14 -18.75 -23.95 6.96
N SER A 15 -17.65 -24.68 7.15
CA SER A 15 -16.61 -24.31 8.08
C SER A 15 -16.13 -22.92 7.71
N ILE A 16 -16.46 -21.92 8.52
CA ILE A 16 -15.78 -20.62 8.48
C ILE A 16 -14.33 -20.96 8.79
N SER A 17 -13.47 -20.91 7.76
CA SER A 17 -12.04 -21.08 7.96
C SER A 17 -11.63 -20.05 9.01
N ALA A 18 -11.21 -20.52 10.18
CA ALA A 18 -10.72 -19.64 11.22
C ALA A 18 -9.58 -18.82 10.60
N LEU A 19 -9.70 -17.49 10.67
CA LEU A 19 -8.59 -16.58 10.39
C LEU A 19 -7.36 -17.15 11.11
N GLN A 20 -6.33 -17.52 10.34
CA GLN A 20 -5.09 -17.98 10.92
C GLN A 20 -4.61 -16.95 11.94
N PRO A 21 -4.06 -17.38 13.09
CA PRO A 21 -3.49 -16.45 14.04
C PRO A 21 -2.46 -15.56 13.34
N PRO A 22 -2.38 -14.27 13.69
CA PRO A 22 -1.46 -13.34 13.03
C PRO A 22 -0.04 -13.91 13.12
N SER A 23 0.68 -13.90 11.99
CA SER A 23 2.10 -14.23 11.97
C SER A 23 2.85 -13.29 12.92
N PRO A 24 3.95 -13.74 13.55
CA PRO A 24 4.76 -12.87 14.39
C PRO A 24 5.20 -11.63 13.58
N PRO A 25 5.24 -10.44 14.20
CA PRO A 25 5.60 -9.21 13.50
C PRO A 25 7.00 -9.35 12.92
N THR A 26 7.12 -9.09 11.62
CA THR A 26 8.43 -9.03 10.95
C THR A 26 9.07 -7.68 11.29
N LEU A 27 10.31 -7.71 11.74
CA LEU A 27 11.09 -6.52 12.07
C LEU A 27 11.91 -6.11 10.84
N PHE A 28 11.71 -4.89 10.35
CA PHE A 28 12.52 -4.31 9.28
C PHE A 28 13.35 -3.16 9.85
N THR A 29 14.66 -3.33 9.96
CA THR A 29 15.54 -2.31 10.56
C THR A 29 15.84 -1.16 9.61
N THR A 30 15.53 -1.30 8.32
CA THR A 30 15.63 -0.25 7.32
C THR A 30 14.32 -0.14 6.51
N PRO A 31 13.98 1.05 5.98
CA PRO A 31 12.82 1.19 5.11
C PRO A 31 13.00 0.41 3.79
N GLU A 32 14.24 0.26 3.31
CA GLU A 32 14.55 -0.51 2.11
C GLU A 32 14.21 -2.00 2.27
N ASP A 33 14.40 -2.58 3.46
CA ASP A 33 14.03 -3.98 3.73
C ASP A 33 12.51 -4.19 3.70
N ALA A 34 11.74 -3.26 4.28
CA ALA A 34 10.28 -3.30 4.21
C ALA A 34 9.77 -3.20 2.76
N ILE A 35 10.38 -2.32 1.95
CA ILE A 35 10.04 -2.15 0.53
C ILE A 35 10.36 -3.42 -0.28
N ARG A 36 11.54 -4.02 -0.10
CA ARG A 36 11.88 -5.28 -0.77
C ARG A 36 10.93 -6.41 -0.39
N HIS A 37 10.57 -6.52 0.89
CA HIS A 37 9.60 -7.52 1.36
C HIS A 37 8.21 -7.32 0.77
N TYR A 38 7.76 -6.07 0.68
CA TYR A 38 6.50 -5.70 0.03
C TYR A 38 6.49 -6.09 -1.45
N VAL A 39 7.52 -5.69 -2.21
CA VAL A 39 7.60 -5.98 -3.65
C VAL A 39 7.71 -7.49 -3.89
N ALA A 40 8.46 -8.22 -3.06
CA ALA A 40 8.51 -9.69 -3.12
C ALA A 40 7.14 -10.33 -2.86
N GLY A 41 6.36 -9.79 -1.92
CA GLY A 41 4.99 -10.24 -1.68
C GLY A 41 4.07 -9.99 -2.88
N VAL A 42 4.21 -8.84 -3.56
CA VAL A 42 3.49 -8.56 -4.82
C VAL A 42 3.88 -9.55 -5.91
N ALA A 43 5.19 -9.77 -6.10
CA ALA A 43 5.71 -10.72 -7.09
C ALA A 43 5.20 -12.16 -6.86
N ALA A 44 5.07 -12.56 -5.59
CA ALA A 44 4.59 -13.88 -5.20
C ALA A 44 3.05 -14.01 -5.15
N GLY A 45 2.31 -12.90 -5.27
CA GLY A 45 0.87 -12.88 -5.00
C GLY A 45 0.50 -13.18 -3.54
N ASP A 46 1.41 -12.93 -2.59
CA ASP A 46 1.23 -13.20 -1.16
C ASP A 46 0.76 -11.95 -0.42
N VAL A 47 -0.56 -11.87 -0.22
CA VAL A 47 -1.21 -10.79 0.54
C VAL A 47 -0.71 -10.71 1.98
N THR A 48 -0.38 -11.83 2.61
CA THR A 48 0.12 -11.84 3.99
C THR A 48 1.49 -11.18 4.04
N GLN A 49 2.37 -11.53 3.10
CA GLN A 49 3.70 -10.94 3.00
C GLN A 49 3.65 -9.43 2.73
N ILE A 50 2.77 -8.99 1.82
CA ILE A 50 2.52 -7.57 1.54
C ILE A 50 2.12 -6.83 2.82
N LEU A 51 1.13 -7.35 3.56
CA LEU A 51 0.60 -6.69 4.75
C LEU A 51 1.59 -6.71 5.93
N GLN A 52 2.47 -7.70 6.02
CA GLN A 52 3.55 -7.73 7.03
C GLN A 52 4.51 -6.54 6.92
N ALA A 53 4.78 -6.07 5.70
CA ALA A 53 5.60 -4.88 5.45
C ALA A 53 4.88 -3.55 5.75
N CYS A 54 3.57 -3.57 5.99
CA CYS A 54 2.76 -2.37 6.11
C CYS A 54 2.43 -2.03 7.58
N ALA A 55 2.31 -0.73 7.88
CA ALA A 55 2.04 -0.19 9.21
C ALA A 55 0.56 -0.27 9.64
N VAL A 56 -0.18 -1.27 9.14
CA VAL A 56 -1.63 -1.36 9.32
C VAL A 56 -2.01 -1.41 10.80
N GLU A 57 -1.35 -2.26 11.59
CA GLU A 57 -1.66 -2.43 13.02
C GLU A 57 -1.28 -1.20 13.83
N GLU A 58 -0.06 -0.71 13.62
CA GLU A 58 0.46 0.43 14.36
C GLU A 58 -0.33 1.71 14.06
N MET A 59 -0.68 1.96 12.79
CA MET A 59 -1.49 3.12 12.43
C MET A 59 -2.93 2.98 12.93
N ALA A 60 -3.54 1.77 12.90
CA ALA A 60 -4.90 1.58 13.38
C ALA A 60 -5.05 1.82 14.88
N THR A 61 -4.03 1.45 15.66
CA THR A 61 -4.02 1.51 17.13
C THR A 61 -3.50 2.83 17.68
N ASN A 62 -2.57 3.47 16.99
CA ASN A 62 -1.92 4.70 17.49
C ASN A 62 -2.44 5.98 16.82
N PHE A 63 -3.49 5.89 15.99
CA PHE A 63 -4.05 7.06 15.32
C PHE A 63 -4.56 8.13 16.30
N ARG A 64 -4.12 9.36 16.08
CA ARG A 64 -4.43 10.55 16.85
C ARG A 64 -5.37 11.47 16.09
N PHE A 65 -6.67 11.25 16.31
CA PHE A 65 -7.74 11.98 15.63
C PHE A 65 -7.69 13.50 15.90
N ASP A 66 -7.34 13.89 17.12
CA ASP A 66 -7.06 15.28 17.50
C ASP A 66 -5.96 15.89 16.63
N ARG A 67 -4.82 15.21 16.52
CA ARG A 67 -3.68 15.67 15.71
C ARG A 67 -4.00 15.72 14.21
N TYR A 68 -4.77 14.75 13.71
CA TYR A 68 -5.22 14.71 12.32
C TYR A 68 -6.06 15.95 11.98
N THR A 69 -7.08 16.23 12.80
CA THR A 69 -7.99 17.36 12.58
C THR A 69 -7.32 18.71 12.83
N GLU A 70 -6.43 18.83 13.83
CA GLU A 70 -5.57 20.01 14.03
C GLU A 70 -4.68 20.30 12.81
N ARG A 71 -4.12 19.25 12.19
CA ARG A 71 -3.24 19.39 11.02
C ARG A 71 -4.00 19.82 9.77
N LEU A 72 -5.16 19.22 9.49
CA LEU A 72 -5.91 19.48 8.26
C LEU A 72 -6.90 20.64 8.37
N GLY A 73 -7.32 21.00 9.58
CA GLY A 73 -8.37 22.01 9.80
C GLY A 73 -9.76 21.58 9.31
N VAL A 74 -9.92 20.32 8.88
CA VAL A 74 -11.16 19.75 8.35
C VAL A 74 -11.30 18.29 8.78
N LEU A 75 -12.53 17.87 9.01
CA LEU A 75 -12.88 16.46 9.16
C LEU A 75 -13.39 15.91 7.82
N LEU A 76 -12.80 14.81 7.37
CA LEU A 76 -13.22 14.07 6.18
C LEU A 76 -13.77 12.71 6.64
N PRO A 77 -15.06 12.59 7.03
CA PRO A 77 -15.58 11.43 7.76
C PRO A 77 -15.46 10.09 7.04
N THR A 78 -15.34 10.09 5.71
CA THR A 78 -15.20 8.88 4.89
C THR A 78 -13.76 8.49 4.61
N GLN A 79 -12.79 9.38 4.88
CA GLN A 79 -11.38 9.20 4.55
C GLN A 79 -10.51 9.13 5.80
N ALA A 80 -10.86 9.90 6.83
CA ALA A 80 -10.19 9.87 8.13
C ALA A 80 -10.37 8.49 8.78
N LEU A 81 -9.37 8.06 9.54
CA LEU A 81 -9.53 6.96 10.47
C LEU A 81 -10.44 7.40 11.64
N ALA A 82 -11.13 6.45 12.25
CA ALA A 82 -11.88 6.68 13.47
C ALA A 82 -10.93 6.85 14.68
N PRO A 83 -11.38 7.50 15.76
CA PRO A 83 -10.61 7.59 17.01
C PRO A 83 -10.18 6.20 17.51
N ALA A 84 -8.90 6.05 17.85
CA ALA A 84 -8.32 4.76 18.26
C ALA A 84 -8.45 4.47 19.77
N ASP A 85 -9.46 5.02 20.44
CA ASP A 85 -9.70 4.86 21.89
C ASP A 85 -10.67 3.71 22.23
N HIS A 86 -11.33 3.13 21.23
CA HIS A 86 -12.27 2.04 21.39
C HIS A 86 -11.95 0.86 20.45
N PRO A 87 -11.96 -0.41 20.92
CA PRO A 87 -11.61 -1.58 20.10
C PRO A 87 -12.40 -1.69 18.78
N LEU A 88 -13.70 -1.36 18.80
CA LEU A 88 -14.53 -1.31 17.58
C LEU A 88 -13.91 -0.43 16.48
N TYR A 89 -13.43 0.76 16.84
CA TYR A 89 -12.86 1.70 15.87
C TYR A 89 -11.47 1.29 15.41
N ILE A 90 -10.67 0.66 16.27
CA ILE A 90 -9.40 0.06 15.88
C ILE A 90 -9.61 -1.02 14.81
N GLU A 91 -10.62 -1.90 14.97
CA GLU A 91 -10.96 -2.89 13.95
C GLU A 91 -11.39 -2.25 12.63
N MET A 92 -12.20 -1.19 12.69
CA MET A 92 -12.61 -0.42 11.49
C MET A 92 -11.40 0.21 10.80
N ASN A 93 -10.48 0.81 11.56
CA ASN A 93 -9.26 1.41 11.04
C ASN A 93 -8.38 0.38 10.35
N ARG A 94 -8.21 -0.81 10.96
CA ARG A 94 -7.45 -1.92 10.37
C ARG A 94 -8.04 -2.34 9.03
N ALA A 95 -9.36 -2.51 8.96
CA ALA A 95 -10.05 -2.86 7.72
C ALA A 95 -9.88 -1.78 6.64
N GLN A 96 -10.01 -0.50 7.02
CA GLN A 96 -9.85 0.63 6.12
C GLN A 96 -8.42 0.72 5.56
N LEU A 97 -7.40 0.66 6.41
CA LEU A 97 -5.98 0.68 6.01
C LEU A 97 -5.62 -0.51 5.13
N THR A 98 -6.08 -1.71 5.49
CA THR A 98 -5.89 -2.93 4.67
C THR A 98 -6.49 -2.74 3.27
N ALA A 99 -7.72 -2.23 3.18
CA ALA A 99 -8.37 -1.96 1.90
C ALA A 99 -7.63 -0.89 1.08
N GLN A 100 -7.07 0.13 1.72
CA GLN A 100 -6.28 1.18 1.07
C GLN A 100 -4.97 0.62 0.49
N ILE A 101 -4.25 -0.23 1.23
CA ILE A 101 -3.03 -0.90 0.75
C ILE A 101 -3.36 -1.82 -0.43
N LEU A 102 -4.34 -2.71 -0.28
CA LEU A 102 -4.66 -3.69 -1.34
C LEU A 102 -5.28 -3.03 -2.58
N SER A 103 -5.96 -1.91 -2.43
CA SER A 103 -6.42 -1.13 -3.59
C SER A 103 -5.25 -0.55 -4.39
N ARG A 104 -4.18 -0.09 -3.72
CA ARG A 104 -2.96 0.36 -4.41
C ARG A 104 -2.21 -0.81 -5.05
N VAL A 105 -2.08 -1.94 -4.37
CA VAL A 105 -1.51 -3.18 -4.97
C VAL A 105 -2.26 -3.58 -6.24
N LYS A 106 -3.60 -3.54 -6.22
CA LYS A 106 -4.41 -3.83 -7.40
C LYS A 106 -4.10 -2.89 -8.56
N LEU A 107 -3.96 -1.58 -8.30
CA LEU A 107 -3.67 -0.60 -9.34
C LEU A 107 -2.24 -0.72 -9.86
N LEU A 108 -1.27 -0.99 -8.98
CA LEU A 108 0.09 -1.36 -9.35
C LEU A 108 0.08 -2.56 -10.31
N THR A 109 -0.55 -3.66 -9.90
CA THR A 109 -0.66 -4.88 -10.71
C THR A 109 -1.31 -4.60 -12.07
N TYR A 110 -2.39 -3.83 -12.11
CA TYR A 110 -3.05 -3.51 -13.38
C TYR A 110 -2.19 -2.62 -14.27
N SER A 111 -1.44 -1.66 -13.70
CA SER A 111 -0.54 -0.79 -14.47
C SER A 111 0.64 -1.55 -15.10
N LEU A 112 1.08 -2.64 -14.47
CA LEU A 112 2.16 -3.48 -14.99
C LEU A 112 1.65 -4.52 -16.01
N LEU A 113 0.47 -5.09 -15.77
CA LEU A 113 -0.02 -6.24 -16.53
C LEU A 113 -0.89 -5.90 -17.74
N SER A 114 -1.53 -4.71 -17.74
CA SER A 114 -2.51 -4.31 -18.74
C SER A 114 -2.17 -2.99 -19.41
N GLU A 115 -2.72 -2.78 -20.60
CA GLU A 115 -2.61 -1.53 -21.36
C GLU A 115 -3.67 -0.49 -20.95
N GLU A 116 -4.47 -0.80 -19.92
CA GLU A 116 -5.54 0.08 -19.47
C GLU A 116 -4.96 1.29 -18.71
N PRO A 117 -5.46 2.52 -18.94
CA PRO A 117 -4.99 3.72 -18.26
C PRO A 117 -5.53 3.80 -16.82
N VAL A 118 -5.21 2.79 -16.01
CA VAL A 118 -5.67 2.65 -14.62
C VAL A 118 -5.09 3.71 -13.67
N ALA A 119 -4.05 4.41 -14.13
CA ALA A 119 -3.35 5.46 -13.41
C ALA A 119 -4.13 6.79 -13.36
N ASP A 120 -5.12 7.00 -14.23
CA ASP A 120 -5.74 8.31 -14.46
C ASP A 120 -6.96 8.63 -13.58
N ALA A 121 -7.33 7.71 -12.66
CA ALA A 121 -8.53 7.78 -11.81
C ALA A 121 -9.88 7.99 -12.55
N ALA A 122 -9.87 7.96 -13.88
CA ALA A 122 -11.04 8.16 -14.72
C ALA A 122 -11.78 6.83 -14.99
N PRO A 123 -13.12 6.85 -15.13
CA PRO A 123 -13.86 5.68 -15.55
C PRO A 123 -13.42 5.21 -16.94
N ILE A 124 -13.01 3.94 -17.03
CA ILE A 124 -12.63 3.30 -18.29
C ILE A 124 -13.88 2.68 -18.93
N ARG A 125 -14.22 3.12 -20.15
CA ARG A 125 -15.29 2.49 -20.94
C ARG A 125 -14.76 1.20 -21.55
N ILE A 126 -15.36 0.07 -21.18
CA ILE A 126 -14.96 -1.26 -21.63
C ILE A 126 -16.14 -1.97 -22.28
N ASP A 127 -15.92 -2.55 -23.47
CA ASP A 127 -16.87 -3.47 -24.10
C ASP A 127 -16.52 -4.93 -23.78
N ALA A 128 -17.30 -5.88 -24.30
CA ALA A 128 -17.09 -7.30 -24.02
C ALA A 128 -15.73 -7.82 -24.51
N ALA A 129 -15.24 -7.34 -25.67
CA ALA A 129 -13.98 -7.78 -26.25
C ALA A 129 -12.79 -7.25 -25.43
N ARG A 130 -12.80 -5.96 -25.12
CA ARG A 130 -11.78 -5.30 -24.28
C ARG A 130 -11.79 -5.86 -22.85
N SER A 131 -12.95 -6.21 -22.31
CA SER A 131 -13.08 -6.88 -21.01
C SER A 131 -12.41 -8.26 -21.01
N THR A 132 -12.65 -9.06 -22.05
CA THR A 132 -12.00 -10.38 -22.21
C THR A 132 -10.47 -10.23 -22.32
N HIS A 133 -10.00 -9.23 -23.07
CA HIS A 133 -8.57 -8.92 -23.18
C HIS A 133 -7.98 -8.53 -21.82
N PHE A 134 -8.64 -7.63 -21.09
CA PHE A 134 -8.21 -7.21 -19.76
C PHE A 134 -8.09 -8.40 -18.79
N LEU A 135 -9.12 -9.26 -18.72
CA LEU A 135 -9.11 -10.45 -17.86
C LEU A 135 -7.97 -11.42 -18.18
N THR A 136 -7.55 -11.48 -19.45
CA THR A 136 -6.40 -12.30 -19.87
C THR A 136 -5.08 -11.62 -19.51
N ALA A 137 -5.01 -10.30 -19.63
CA ALA A 137 -3.81 -9.52 -19.37
C ALA A 137 -3.42 -9.55 -17.89
N VAL A 138 -4.39 -9.40 -16.97
CA VAL A 138 -4.15 -9.24 -15.52
C VAL A 138 -3.90 -10.54 -14.75
N ASP A 139 -3.30 -11.55 -15.39
CA ASP A 139 -2.86 -12.77 -14.71
C ASP A 139 -1.70 -12.46 -13.72
N PRO A 140 -1.93 -12.54 -12.39
CA PRO A 140 -0.92 -12.18 -11.40
C PRO A 140 0.29 -13.11 -11.41
N GLN A 141 0.22 -14.32 -12.00
CA GLN A 141 1.38 -15.19 -12.11
C GLN A 141 2.53 -14.57 -12.90
N ARG A 142 2.21 -13.64 -13.82
CA ARG A 142 3.21 -12.89 -14.59
C ARG A 142 4.10 -12.00 -13.72
N LEU A 143 3.62 -11.58 -12.54
CA LEU A 143 4.36 -10.75 -11.59
C LEU A 143 5.55 -11.48 -10.96
N ALA A 144 5.71 -12.79 -11.14
CA ALA A 144 6.83 -13.55 -10.60
C ALA A 144 8.21 -13.07 -11.09
N THR A 145 8.25 -12.24 -12.14
CA THR A 145 9.48 -11.60 -12.66
C THR A 145 9.73 -10.19 -12.13
N LEU A 146 8.84 -9.66 -11.27
CA LEU A 146 8.96 -8.34 -10.66
C LEU A 146 10.15 -8.31 -9.69
N THR A 147 11.05 -7.36 -9.88
CA THR A 147 12.28 -7.18 -9.08
C THR A 147 12.42 -5.76 -8.60
N VAL A 148 13.18 -5.57 -7.51
CA VAL A 148 13.64 -4.25 -7.08
C VAL A 148 15.08 -4.09 -7.55
N GLU A 149 15.31 -3.12 -8.43
CA GLU A 149 16.65 -2.83 -8.98
C GLU A 149 17.40 -1.84 -8.07
N GLN A 150 16.72 -0.77 -7.64
CA GLN A 150 17.32 0.28 -6.81
C GLN A 150 16.29 0.88 -5.87
N ILE A 151 16.73 1.37 -4.70
CA ILE A 151 15.92 2.18 -3.78
C ILE A 151 16.74 3.42 -3.41
N ALA A 152 16.11 4.59 -3.43
CA ALA A 152 16.76 5.86 -3.12
C ALA A 152 15.82 6.85 -2.43
N LEU A 153 16.40 7.97 -1.98
CA LEU A 153 15.65 9.11 -1.45
C LEU A 153 15.14 9.99 -2.60
N PRO A 154 13.91 10.52 -2.54
CA PRO A 154 13.33 11.32 -3.62
C PRO A 154 13.97 12.70 -3.83
N ASN A 155 14.38 13.38 -2.77
CA ASN A 155 15.05 14.68 -2.85
C ASN A 155 15.81 14.96 -1.54
N VAL A 156 17.09 14.62 -1.50
CA VAL A 156 17.92 14.70 -0.27
C VAL A 156 17.97 16.11 0.32
N THR A 157 18.04 17.14 -0.54
CA THR A 157 18.11 18.55 -0.13
C THR A 157 16.82 19.02 0.52
N VAL A 158 15.67 18.72 -0.08
CA VAL A 158 14.37 19.04 0.52
C VAL A 158 14.17 18.24 1.81
N MET A 159 14.54 16.96 1.80
CA MET A 159 14.41 16.11 3.00
C MET A 159 15.27 16.61 4.15
N ALA A 160 16.42 17.22 3.89
CA ALA A 160 17.28 17.82 4.92
C ALA A 160 16.77 19.18 5.44
N SER A 161 15.76 19.79 4.80
CA SER A 161 15.25 21.10 5.21
C SER A 161 14.44 21.04 6.51
N ASP A 162 14.56 22.07 7.35
CA ASP A 162 13.79 22.22 8.60
C ASP A 162 12.29 22.11 8.35
N LEU A 163 11.80 22.73 7.27
CA LEU A 163 10.38 22.69 6.90
C LEU A 163 9.90 21.26 6.61
N TYR A 164 10.72 20.45 5.91
CA TYR A 164 10.36 19.05 5.66
C TYR A 164 10.35 18.25 6.97
N GLN A 165 11.39 18.39 7.79
CA GLN A 165 11.52 17.68 9.07
C GLN A 165 10.38 18.02 10.04
N GLU A 166 9.99 19.29 10.14
CA GLU A 166 8.82 19.70 10.93
C GLU A 166 7.51 19.10 10.38
N ASN A 167 7.35 19.09 9.06
CA ASN A 167 6.15 18.57 8.42
C ASN A 167 6.00 17.06 8.57
N THR A 168 7.08 16.30 8.43
CA THR A 168 7.10 14.84 8.61
C THR A 168 6.98 14.45 10.07
N ALA A 169 7.60 15.18 11.01
CA ALA A 169 7.40 14.95 12.44
C ALA A 169 5.93 15.13 12.84
N ARG A 170 5.26 16.18 12.33
CA ARG A 170 3.82 16.37 12.53
C ARG A 170 2.98 15.28 11.87
N ALA A 171 3.39 14.74 10.73
CA ALA A 171 2.70 13.64 10.07
C ALA A 171 2.86 12.32 10.85
N ALA A 172 4.09 11.99 11.30
CA ALA A 172 4.39 10.85 12.14
C ALA A 172 3.54 10.85 13.42
N ALA A 173 3.43 12.01 14.08
CA ALA A 173 2.66 12.17 15.31
C ALA A 173 1.15 11.89 15.15
N VAL A 174 0.58 12.07 13.94
CA VAL A 174 -0.82 11.71 13.66
C VAL A 174 -1.05 10.20 13.79
N TYR A 175 -0.04 9.39 13.50
CA TYR A 175 -0.12 7.93 13.53
C TYR A 175 0.69 7.31 14.69
N GLY A 176 1.15 8.14 15.62
CA GLY A 176 1.99 7.73 16.74
C GLY A 176 3.32 7.10 16.32
N ALA A 177 3.81 7.39 15.12
CA ALA A 177 5.11 6.95 14.63
C ALA A 177 6.23 7.85 15.18
N ASP A 178 7.42 7.28 15.30
CA ASP A 178 8.64 8.02 15.68
C ASP A 178 9.18 8.86 14.52
N GLU A 179 9.00 8.36 13.29
CA GLU A 179 9.57 8.94 12.09
C GLU A 179 8.67 8.72 10.88
N TRP A 180 8.71 9.67 9.95
CA TRP A 180 8.02 9.61 8.66
C TRP A 180 9.01 10.05 7.59
N SER A 181 9.14 9.24 6.54
CA SER A 181 10.08 9.48 5.45
C SER A 181 9.52 8.91 4.15
N GLU A 182 10.20 9.19 3.04
CA GLU A 182 9.83 8.66 1.74
C GLU A 182 11.02 7.95 1.06
N ARG A 183 10.71 7.05 0.14
CA ARG A 183 11.65 6.36 -0.74
C ARG A 183 11.06 6.25 -2.14
N MET A 184 11.94 6.21 -3.13
CA MET A 184 11.64 5.78 -4.49
C MET A 184 12.27 4.41 -4.71
N ALA A 185 11.60 3.54 -5.44
CA ALA A 185 12.16 2.30 -5.93
C ALA A 185 12.09 2.26 -7.46
N LEU A 186 13.21 1.92 -8.09
CA LEU A 186 13.23 1.46 -9.47
C LEU A 186 12.96 -0.04 -9.45
N ILE A 187 11.89 -0.46 -10.10
CA ILE A 187 11.52 -1.87 -10.23
C ILE A 187 11.71 -2.34 -11.67
N GLY A 188 12.09 -3.61 -11.83
CA GLY A 188 12.17 -4.30 -13.11
C GLY A 188 10.94 -5.18 -13.33
N PHE A 189 10.35 -5.12 -14.52
CA PHE A 189 9.26 -6.01 -14.92
C PHE A 189 9.24 -6.23 -16.43
N ALA A 190 9.17 -7.49 -16.86
CA ALA A 190 9.10 -7.88 -18.28
C ALA A 190 10.20 -7.28 -19.20
N GLY A 191 11.34 -6.89 -18.65
CA GLY A 191 12.46 -6.29 -19.38
C GLY A 191 12.47 -4.75 -19.38
N ASP A 192 11.43 -4.12 -18.85
CA ASP A 192 11.31 -2.67 -18.68
C ASP A 192 11.50 -2.27 -17.21
N THR A 193 11.73 -0.98 -16.97
CA THR A 193 11.89 -0.41 -15.63
C THR A 193 10.83 0.64 -15.32
N TYR A 194 10.42 0.68 -14.05
CA TYR A 194 9.35 1.56 -13.58
C TYR A 194 9.69 2.17 -12.22
N LEU A 195 9.20 3.37 -11.98
CA LEU A 195 9.25 4.07 -10.71
C LEU A 195 8.06 3.69 -9.83
N LEU A 196 8.36 3.42 -8.56
CA LEU A 196 7.39 3.38 -7.47
C LEU A 196 7.82 4.30 -6.33
N GLY A 197 6.84 4.95 -5.72
CA GLY A 197 7.05 5.76 -4.52
C GLY A 197 6.57 5.03 -3.28
N PHE A 198 7.21 5.28 -2.16
CA PHE A 198 6.83 4.74 -0.86
C PHE A 198 6.91 5.83 0.20
N THR A 199 5.89 5.86 1.04
CA THR A 199 5.91 6.56 2.30
C THR A 199 6.09 5.52 3.40
N VAL A 200 7.08 5.74 4.24
CA VAL A 200 7.53 4.81 5.28
C VAL A 200 7.51 5.49 6.63
N VAL A 201 7.17 4.72 7.65
CA VAL A 201 7.06 5.16 9.04
C VAL A 201 7.83 4.22 9.95
N ARG A 202 8.44 4.77 11.02
CA ARG A 202 9.18 3.99 12.00
C ARG A 202 8.45 3.92 13.33
N TYR A 203 8.40 2.71 13.90
CA TYR A 203 7.92 2.43 15.26
C TYR A 203 9.01 1.65 16.00
N GLY A 204 9.65 2.28 16.98
CA GLY A 204 10.84 1.76 17.63
C GLY A 204 11.96 1.50 16.61
N GLU A 205 12.36 0.23 16.51
CA GLU A 205 13.40 -0.24 15.58
C GLU A 205 12.83 -0.69 14.22
N SER A 206 11.50 -0.72 14.05
CA SER A 206 10.86 -1.27 12.85
C SER A 206 10.36 -0.20 11.91
N TRP A 207 10.80 -0.26 10.65
CA TRP A 207 10.26 0.49 9.53
C TRP A 207 9.14 -0.26 8.85
N LYS A 208 8.11 0.47 8.43
CA LYS A 208 6.95 -0.08 7.75
C LYS A 208 6.43 0.88 6.69
N ILE A 209 5.77 0.34 5.67
CA ILE A 209 5.12 1.13 4.62
C ILE A 209 3.78 1.63 5.16
N SER A 210 3.58 2.94 5.15
CA SER A 210 2.25 3.52 5.37
C SER A 210 1.46 3.55 4.06
N GLU A 211 2.11 3.93 2.96
CA GLU A 211 1.52 4.02 1.63
C GLU A 211 2.54 3.71 0.53
N ALA A 212 2.09 3.05 -0.55
CA ALA A 212 2.87 2.86 -1.78
C ALA A 212 2.75 4.06 -2.72
N VAL A 213 3.08 5.25 -2.21
CA VAL A 213 3.18 6.53 -2.94
C VAL A 213 4.27 7.38 -2.28
N SER A 214 5.02 8.17 -3.05
CA SER A 214 5.89 9.25 -2.55
C SER A 214 5.46 10.60 -3.13
N PRO A 215 4.73 11.42 -2.35
CA PRO A 215 4.38 12.78 -2.76
C PRO A 215 5.59 13.65 -3.10
N LEU A 216 6.71 13.50 -2.39
CA LEU A 216 7.92 14.29 -2.64
C LEU A 216 8.59 13.95 -3.97
N ALA A 217 8.55 12.69 -4.40
CA ALA A 217 8.97 12.27 -5.74
C ALA A 217 7.94 12.59 -6.83
N GLY A 218 6.73 13.02 -6.46
CA GLY A 218 5.65 13.25 -7.43
C GLY A 218 5.13 11.98 -8.09
N THR A 219 5.32 10.81 -7.46
CA THR A 219 4.85 9.53 -8.03
C THR A 219 3.32 9.47 -8.09
N ASN A 220 2.79 8.63 -8.97
CA ASN A 220 1.36 8.47 -9.16
C ASN A 220 0.59 8.28 -7.82
N PRO A 221 -0.41 9.13 -7.52
CA PRO A 221 -1.09 9.14 -6.23
C PRO A 221 -1.94 7.88 -5.96
N MET A 222 -2.23 7.09 -7.00
CA MET A 222 -2.96 5.84 -6.90
C MET A 222 -2.05 4.62 -6.69
N GLY A 223 -0.72 4.82 -6.70
CA GLY A 223 0.28 3.76 -6.56
C GLY A 223 0.49 2.92 -7.83
N ALA A 224 0.11 3.44 -9.00
CA ALA A 224 0.43 2.83 -10.28
C ALA A 224 1.94 2.97 -10.59
N ALA A 225 2.50 2.00 -11.29
CA ALA A 225 3.88 2.05 -11.78
C ALA A 225 4.01 3.05 -12.93
N GLU A 226 5.07 3.85 -12.92
CA GLU A 226 5.34 4.84 -13.97
C GLU A 226 6.62 4.44 -14.72
N PRO A 227 6.60 4.29 -16.06
CA PRO A 227 7.80 3.95 -16.82
C PRO A 227 8.93 4.95 -16.53
N LEU A 228 10.12 4.45 -16.22
CA LEU A 228 11.29 5.28 -15.91
C LEU A 228 12.56 4.50 -16.24
N THR A 229 13.50 5.11 -16.95
CA THR A 229 14.79 4.50 -17.24
C THR A 229 15.75 4.59 -16.05
N VAL A 230 16.78 3.73 -16.02
CA VAL A 230 17.84 3.78 -15.00
C VAL A 230 18.51 5.16 -14.95
N ALA A 231 18.85 5.74 -16.11
CA ALA A 231 19.52 7.04 -16.18
C ALA A 231 18.63 8.20 -15.67
N GLU A 232 17.32 8.14 -15.91
CA GLU A 232 16.38 9.12 -15.34
C GLU A 232 16.28 8.96 -13.82
N PHE A 233 16.25 7.72 -13.31
CA PHE A 233 16.24 7.45 -11.87
C PHE A 233 17.50 7.99 -11.17
N GLU A 234 18.68 7.73 -11.72
CA GLU A 234 19.95 8.27 -11.22
C GLU A 234 19.94 9.81 -11.22
N GLY A 235 19.41 10.42 -12.28
CA GLY A 235 19.26 11.86 -12.38
C GLY A 235 18.36 12.47 -11.29
N MET A 236 17.35 11.74 -10.80
CA MET A 236 16.50 12.18 -9.69
C MET A 236 17.24 12.17 -8.34
N THR A 237 18.26 11.32 -8.17
CA THR A 237 18.98 11.15 -6.91
C THR A 237 20.19 12.08 -6.76
N ASP A 238 20.72 12.59 -7.87
CA ASP A 238 22.00 13.30 -7.94
C ASP A 238 21.92 14.81 -7.69
N HIS A 239 20.77 15.36 -7.27
CA HIS A 239 20.65 16.78 -6.94
C HIS A 239 21.25 17.12 -5.57
N THR A 240 22.58 16.97 -5.48
CA THR A 240 23.44 17.65 -4.51
C THR A 240 24.05 18.87 -5.22
N GLU A 241 23.30 19.96 -5.34
CA GLU A 241 23.89 21.28 -5.63
C GLU A 241 24.10 22.07 -4.33
#